data_AF-A0A2D5XX92-F1
#
_entry.id   AF-A0A2D5XX92-F1
#
_cell.length_a   1.000
_cell.length_b   1.000
_cell.length_c   1.000
_cell.angle_alpha   90.00
_cell.angle_beta   90.00
_cell.angle_gamma   90.00
#
_symmetry.space_group_name_H-M   'P 1'
#
loop_
_entity.id
_entity.type
_entity.pdbx_description
1 polymer ?
#
loop_
_entity_poly.entity_id
_entity_poly.type
_entity_poly.pdbx_seq_one_letter_code
_entity_poly.pdbx_strand_id
1 'polypeptide(L)'
;MAVDVSFMTYFAPILAYLLVALVVGAVLMKYELVGQGWVAVLIALIVASFFVSFAGVQRYVVAIGAWFGVLAVAVLFLLFLLAFVKGKAEFPAGLGVGVVVVALLVFVIAGIQVFSHVLGPYLPGSVAYGSGNPGVGGAVEWVISPQVLGGIFLLVVSGLAAWVLTKSS
;
A
#
# COMPACT_ATOMS: atom_id res chain seq x y z
N MET A 1 -6.26 6.42 -19.24
CA MET A 1 -4.85 6.41 -19.68
C MET A 1 -4.04 6.16 -18.42
N ALA A 2 -3.40 4.99 -18.31
CA ALA A 2 -2.59 4.68 -17.14
C ALA A 2 -1.50 5.76 -17.01
N VAL A 3 -1.37 6.37 -15.83
CA VAL A 3 -0.23 7.26 -15.55
C VAL A 3 1.02 6.42 -15.75
N ASP A 4 1.86 6.83 -16.69
CA ASP A 4 3.05 6.08 -17.05
C ASP A 4 4.09 6.21 -15.92
N VAL A 5 4.03 5.28 -14.97
CA VAL A 5 4.93 5.23 -13.80
C VAL A 5 6.33 4.75 -14.18
N SER A 6 6.56 4.41 -15.46
CA SER A 6 7.84 3.88 -15.96
C SER A 6 9.00 4.82 -15.68
N PHE A 7 8.76 6.14 -15.70
CA PHE A 7 9.76 7.14 -15.31
C PHE A 7 10.19 6.96 -13.84
N MET A 8 9.24 6.77 -12.91
CA MET A 8 9.56 6.59 -11.49
C MET A 8 10.34 5.29 -11.25
N THR A 9 9.98 4.22 -11.96
CA THR A 9 10.65 2.92 -11.85
C THR A 9 12.08 2.98 -12.40
N TYR A 10 12.33 3.76 -13.45
CA TYR A 10 13.67 3.97 -14.00
C TYR A 10 14.62 4.66 -13.01
N PHE A 11 14.14 5.65 -12.26
CA PHE A 11 14.94 6.37 -11.26
C PHE A 11 14.98 5.70 -9.88
N ALA A 12 14.12 4.71 -9.62
CA ALA A 12 14.02 4.06 -8.32
C ALA A 12 15.37 3.53 -7.78
N PRO A 13 16.26 2.88 -8.58
CA PRO A 13 17.56 2.44 -8.09
C PRO A 13 18.48 3.59 -7.67
N ILE A 14 18.44 4.71 -8.41
CA ILE A 14 19.24 5.90 -8.12
C ILE A 14 18.72 6.61 -6.86
N LEU A 15 17.41 6.72 -6.72
CA LEU A 15 16.79 7.29 -5.53
C LEU A 15 17.04 6.42 -4.29
N ALA A 16 16.97 5.10 -4.42
CA ALA A 16 17.32 4.17 -3.35
C ALA A 16 18.80 4.28 -2.96
N TYR A 17 19.70 4.39 -3.94
CA TYR A 17 21.13 4.64 -3.70
C TYR A 17 21.34 5.89 -2.86
N LEU A 18 20.78 7.02 -3.30
CA LEU A 18 20.92 8.31 -2.63
C LEU A 18 20.31 8.29 -1.23
N LEU A 19 19.14 7.66 -1.07
CA LEU A 19 18.48 7.56 0.23
C LEU A 19 19.32 6.76 1.22
N VAL A 20 19.89 5.63 0.80
CA VAL A 20 20.76 4.81 1.66
C VAL A 20 22.03 5.57 2.01
N ALA A 21 22.67 6.24 1.04
CA ALA A 21 23.84 7.07 1.29
C ALA A 21 23.54 8.20 2.29
N LEU A 22 22.38 8.85 2.16
CA LEU A 22 21.97 9.94 3.05
C LEU A 22 21.68 9.42 4.46
N VAL A 23 20.94 8.32 4.60
CA VAL A 23 20.63 7.72 5.91
C VAL A 23 21.90 7.22 6.60
N VAL A 24 22.75 6.47 5.90
CA VAL A 24 24.01 5.95 6.48
C VAL A 24 24.95 7.11 6.82
N GLY A 25 25.08 8.10 5.94
CA GLY A 25 25.89 9.30 6.19
C GLY A 25 25.40 10.09 7.40
N ALA A 26 24.08 10.29 7.52
CA ALA A 26 23.47 10.97 8.65
C ALA A 26 23.71 10.22 9.97
N VAL A 27 23.64 8.89 9.96
CA VAL A 27 23.96 8.06 11.13
C VAL A 27 25.44 8.19 11.49
N LEU A 28 26.35 8.02 10.53
CA LEU A 28 27.81 8.10 10.79
C LEU A 28 28.22 9.47 11.33
N MET A 29 27.65 10.55 10.81
CA MET A 29 27.91 11.91 11.28
C MET A 29 27.27 12.18 12.65
N LYS A 30 26.04 11.72 12.89
CA LYS A 30 25.34 11.95 14.17
C LYS A 30 26.01 11.25 15.34
N TYR A 31 26.55 10.05 15.13
CA TYR A 31 27.20 9.27 16.16
C TYR A 31 28.73 9.46 16.20
N GLU A 32 29.27 10.38 15.39
CA GLU A 32 30.71 10.66 15.29
C GLU A 32 31.57 9.38 15.15
N LEU A 33 31.02 8.36 14.50
CA LEU A 33 31.69 7.06 14.33
C LEU A 33 32.97 7.17 13.50
N VAL A 34 33.11 8.27 12.76
CA VAL A 34 34.23 8.57 11.89
C VAL A 34 34.64 10.02 12.16
N GLY A 35 35.86 10.22 12.66
CA GLY A 35 36.35 11.53 13.10
C GLY A 35 36.51 12.60 12.00
N GLN A 36 36.19 12.30 10.74
CA GLN A 36 36.21 13.24 9.63
C GLN A 36 34.94 13.12 8.77
N GLY A 37 34.25 14.24 8.57
CA GLY A 37 32.96 14.28 7.86
C GLY A 37 33.02 13.80 6.42
N TRP A 38 34.10 14.08 5.68
CA TRP A 38 34.25 13.62 4.28
C TRP A 38 34.45 12.10 4.17
N VAL A 39 35.10 11.48 5.17
CA VAL A 39 35.27 10.03 5.24
C VAL A 39 33.94 9.35 5.51
N ALA A 40 33.08 9.92 6.36
CA ALA A 40 31.73 9.43 6.60
C ALA A 40 30.89 9.42 5.32
N VAL A 41 31.00 10.45 4.47
CA VAL A 41 30.31 10.49 3.17
C VAL A 41 30.83 9.40 2.23
N LEU A 42 32.16 9.21 2.13
CA LEU A 42 32.74 8.14 1.31
C LEU A 42 32.29 6.75 1.75
N ILE A 43 32.30 6.48 3.06
CA ILE A 43 31.83 5.21 3.62
C ILE A 43 30.35 5.02 3.29
N ALA A 44 29.53 6.05 3.45
CA ALA A 44 28.10 5.97 3.13
C ALA A 44 27.85 5.70 1.64
N LEU A 45 28.62 6.30 0.74
CA LEU A 45 28.54 6.04 -0.70
C LEU A 45 28.97 4.61 -1.05
N ILE A 46 30.03 4.10 -0.41
CA ILE A 46 30.48 2.71 -0.60
C ILE A 46 29.40 1.72 -0.12
N VAL A 47 28.83 1.96 1.07
CA VAL A 47 27.75 1.12 1.61
C VAL A 47 26.52 1.17 0.71
N ALA A 48 26.14 2.35 0.20
CA ALA A 48 25.05 2.49 -0.75
C ALA A 48 25.32 1.74 -2.07
N SER A 49 26.56 1.75 -2.56
CA SER A 49 26.96 1.01 -3.77
C SER A 49 26.81 -0.49 -3.57
N PHE A 50 27.24 -1.01 -2.42
CA PHE A 50 27.01 -2.42 -2.07
C PHE A 50 25.51 -2.72 -1.99
N PHE A 51 24.75 -1.89 -1.28
CA PHE A 51 23.32 -2.08 -1.07
C PHE A 51 22.54 -2.16 -2.40
N VAL A 52 22.84 -1.30 -3.36
CA VAL A 52 22.17 -1.30 -4.68
C VAL A 52 22.67 -2.42 -5.59
N SER A 53 23.90 -2.89 -5.40
CA SER A 53 24.48 -4.02 -6.17
C SER A 53 23.86 -5.38 -5.79
N PHE A 54 23.28 -5.51 -4.59
CA PHE A 54 22.57 -6.73 -4.22
C PHE A 54 21.17 -6.76 -4.86
N ALA A 55 20.99 -7.64 -5.86
CA ALA A 55 19.71 -7.82 -6.57
C ALA A 55 18.53 -8.14 -5.64
N GLY A 56 18.77 -8.75 -4.47
CA GLY A 56 17.75 -9.00 -3.46
C GLY A 56 17.20 -7.71 -2.83
N VAL A 57 18.01 -6.67 -2.73
CA VAL A 57 17.66 -5.40 -2.12
C VAL A 57 16.73 -4.59 -3.03
N GLN A 58 16.89 -4.63 -4.35
CA GLN A 58 15.93 -3.99 -5.26
C GLN A 58 14.52 -4.55 -5.09
N ARG A 59 14.38 -5.88 -4.99
CA ARG A 59 13.08 -6.51 -4.73
C ARG A 59 12.52 -6.12 -3.36
N TYR A 60 13.38 -6.01 -2.36
CA TYR A 60 13.01 -5.55 -1.02
C TYR A 60 12.57 -4.09 -1.00
N VAL A 61 13.26 -3.19 -1.72
CA VAL A 61 12.92 -1.77 -1.85
C VAL A 61 11.61 -1.58 -2.59
N VAL A 62 11.33 -2.37 -3.64
CA VAL A 62 10.03 -2.34 -4.33
C VAL A 62 8.91 -2.81 -3.40
N ALA A 63 9.13 -3.89 -2.65
CA ALA A 63 8.16 -4.38 -1.67
C ALA A 63 7.93 -3.36 -0.55
N ILE A 64 8.98 -2.77 0.02
CA ILE A 64 8.89 -1.73 1.04
C ILE A 64 8.24 -0.46 0.50
N GLY A 65 8.57 -0.05 -0.73
CA GLY A 65 7.98 1.12 -1.37
C GLY A 65 6.47 0.99 -1.50
N ALA A 66 5.98 -0.20 -1.83
CA ALA A 66 4.56 -0.52 -1.81
C ALA A 66 3.94 -0.32 -0.41
N TRP A 67 4.60 -0.80 0.65
CA TRP A 67 4.13 -0.60 2.04
C TRP A 67 4.12 0.87 2.47
N PHE A 68 5.10 1.67 2.05
CA PHE A 68 5.11 3.11 2.29
C PHE A 68 3.94 3.81 1.57
N GLY A 69 3.60 3.38 0.35
CA GLY A 69 2.41 3.86 -0.35
C GLY A 69 1.13 3.59 0.44
N VAL A 70 0.96 2.37 0.95
CA VAL A 70 -0.19 2.00 1.78
C VAL A 70 -0.22 2.79 3.08
N LEU A 71 0.91 2.95 3.76
CA LEU A 71 1.03 3.77 4.97
C LEU A 71 0.66 5.23 4.71
N ALA A 72 1.13 5.81 3.60
CA ALA A 72 0.80 7.18 3.23
C ALA A 72 -0.70 7.36 2.99
N VAL A 73 -1.34 6.44 2.26
CA VAL A 73 -2.80 6.47 2.06
C VAL A 73 -3.54 6.25 3.38
N ALA A 74 -3.08 5.33 4.24
CA ALA A 74 -3.68 5.09 5.55
C ALA A 74 -3.56 6.31 6.48
N VAL A 75 -2.43 7.01 6.47
CA VAL A 75 -2.24 8.28 7.19
C VAL A 75 -3.17 9.36 6.64
N LEU A 76 -3.29 9.47 5.32
CA LEU A 76 -4.25 10.40 4.71
C LEU A 76 -5.69 10.08 5.12
N PHE A 77 -6.04 8.80 5.20
CA PHE A 77 -7.33 8.33 5.68
C PHE A 77 -7.57 8.65 7.16
N LEU A 78 -6.56 8.45 8.00
CA LEU A 78 -6.61 8.80 9.42
C LEU A 78 -6.76 10.30 9.63
N LEU A 79 -6.01 11.12 8.89
CA LEU A 79 -6.13 12.57 8.92
C LEU A 79 -7.52 13.02 8.47
N PHE A 80 -8.06 12.36 7.43
CA PHE A 80 -9.42 12.59 6.96
C PHE A 80 -10.44 12.26 8.06
N LEU A 81 -10.40 11.07 8.66
CA LEU A 81 -11.28 10.69 9.77
C LEU A 81 -11.14 11.62 10.99
N LEU A 82 -9.92 12.03 11.34
CA LEU A 82 -9.69 13.00 12.41
C LEU A 82 -10.31 14.37 12.10
N ALA A 83 -10.36 14.78 10.84
CA ALA A 83 -11.08 15.98 10.40
C ALA A 83 -12.59 15.85 10.58
N PHE A 84 -13.17 14.65 10.40
CA PHE A 84 -14.57 14.36 10.73
C PHE A 84 -14.83 14.41 12.24
N VAL A 85 -13.99 13.74 13.04
CA VAL A 85 -14.18 13.63 14.50
C VAL A 85 -14.05 14.98 15.20
N LYS A 86 -13.21 15.89 14.69
CA LYS A 86 -13.08 17.25 15.24
C LYS A 86 -14.23 18.19 14.89
N GLY A 87 -15.26 17.73 14.16
CA GLY A 87 -16.49 18.49 13.92
C GLY A 87 -16.33 19.78 13.12
N LYS A 88 -15.16 20.03 12.54
CA LYS A 88 -14.88 21.26 11.77
C LYS A 88 -15.38 21.22 10.33
N ALA A 89 -15.91 20.09 9.90
CA ALA A 89 -16.42 19.89 8.55
C ALA A 89 -17.96 19.77 8.61
N GLU A 90 -18.64 20.91 8.45
CA GLU A 90 -20.09 20.96 8.27
C GLU A 90 -20.45 20.44 6.86
N PHE A 91 -20.44 19.12 6.69
CA PHE A 91 -20.98 18.51 5.47
C PHE A 91 -22.47 18.20 5.66
N PRO A 92 -23.30 18.37 4.61
CA PRO A 92 -24.70 17.98 4.66
C PRO A 92 -24.83 16.48 5.02
N ALA A 93 -25.81 16.16 5.87
CA ALA A 93 -26.05 14.81 6.36
C ALA A 93 -26.22 13.83 5.18
N GLY A 94 -25.33 12.83 5.09
CA GLY A 94 -25.28 11.85 4.00
C GLY A 94 -24.03 11.97 3.11
N LEU A 95 -23.45 13.17 2.97
CA LEU A 95 -22.24 13.37 2.15
C LEU A 95 -21.01 12.73 2.82
N GLY A 96 -20.92 12.78 4.15
CA GLY A 96 -19.84 12.13 4.91
C GLY A 96 -19.79 10.61 4.73
N VAL A 97 -20.94 9.93 4.75
CA VAL A 97 -21.01 8.47 4.52
C VAL A 97 -20.61 8.14 3.08
N GLY A 98 -21.09 8.93 2.11
CA GLY A 98 -20.70 8.77 0.71
C GLY A 98 -19.19 8.91 0.51
N VAL A 99 -18.56 9.91 1.13
CA VAL A 99 -17.11 10.11 0.98
C VAL A 99 -16.31 9.00 1.68
N VAL A 100 -16.75 8.51 2.84
CA VAL A 100 -16.09 7.37 3.49
C VAL A 100 -16.17 6.12 2.62
N VAL A 101 -17.33 5.83 2.02
CA VAL A 101 -17.49 4.69 1.11
C VAL A 101 -16.60 4.83 -0.13
N VAL A 102 -16.59 6.01 -0.76
CA VAL A 102 -15.73 6.28 -1.92
C VAL A 102 -14.26 6.15 -1.56
N ALA A 103 -13.84 6.71 -0.44
CA ALA A 103 -12.46 6.64 0.02
C ALA A 103 -12.07 5.19 0.34
N LEU A 104 -12.96 4.40 0.95
CA LEU A 104 -12.74 2.97 1.21
C LEU A 104 -12.55 2.21 -0.11
N LEU A 105 -13.39 2.47 -1.12
CA LEU A 105 -13.26 1.87 -2.44
C LEU A 105 -11.93 2.24 -3.10
N VAL A 106 -11.53 3.51 -3.03
CA VAL A 106 -10.22 3.97 -3.54
C VAL A 106 -9.07 3.27 -2.82
N PHE A 107 -9.16 3.11 -1.50
CA PHE A 107 -8.15 2.40 -0.72
C PHE A 107 -8.04 0.92 -1.13
N VAL A 108 -9.18 0.23 -1.29
CA VAL A 108 -9.21 -1.18 -1.72
C VAL A 108 -8.64 -1.32 -3.14
N ILE A 109 -9.06 -0.47 -4.08
CA ILE A 109 -8.57 -0.49 -5.46
C ILE A 109 -7.06 -0.20 -5.51
N ALA A 110 -6.60 0.82 -4.78
CA ALA A 110 -5.18 1.16 -4.69
C ALA A 110 -4.37 0.01 -4.08
N GLY A 111 -4.86 -0.62 -3.02
CA GLY A 111 -4.25 -1.79 -2.41
C GLY A 111 -4.11 -2.94 -3.40
N ILE A 112 -5.18 -3.29 -4.12
CA ILE A 112 -5.16 -4.35 -5.14
C ILE A 112 -4.14 -4.04 -6.24
N GLN A 113 -4.08 -2.80 -6.73
CA GLN A 113 -3.11 -2.43 -7.77
C GLN A 113 -1.66 -2.51 -7.27
N VAL A 114 -1.38 -1.96 -6.09
CA VAL A 114 -0.03 -1.96 -5.49
C VAL A 114 0.44 -3.38 -5.20
N PHE A 115 -0.45 -4.23 -4.65
CA PHE A 115 -0.13 -5.62 -4.32
C PHE A 115 -0.42 -6.60 -5.47
N SER A 116 -0.72 -6.12 -6.68
CA SER A 116 -1.06 -6.98 -7.83
C SER A 116 0.02 -8.02 -8.15
N HIS A 117 1.30 -7.69 -7.93
CA HIS A 117 2.43 -8.61 -8.12
C HIS A 117 2.48 -9.74 -7.08
N VAL A 118 1.95 -9.52 -5.86
CA VAL A 118 1.85 -10.52 -4.79
C VAL A 118 0.56 -11.31 -4.87
N LEU A 119 -0.54 -10.62 -5.22
CA LEU A 119 -1.89 -11.17 -5.28
C LEU A 119 -2.18 -11.86 -6.62
N GLY A 120 -1.46 -11.52 -7.68
CA GLY A 120 -1.64 -12.06 -9.03
C GLY A 120 -1.72 -13.59 -9.08
N PRO A 121 -0.82 -14.34 -8.42
CA PRO A 121 -0.89 -15.80 -8.38
C PRO A 121 -2.17 -16.38 -7.78
N TYR A 122 -2.93 -15.58 -7.02
CA TYR A 122 -4.13 -15.99 -6.29
C TYR A 122 -5.42 -15.36 -6.81
N LEU A 123 -5.35 -14.34 -7.68
CA LEU A 123 -6.52 -13.61 -8.19
C LEU A 123 -6.93 -14.08 -9.59
N PRO A 124 -8.21 -14.45 -9.81
CA PRO A 124 -8.69 -14.89 -11.12
C PRO A 124 -8.58 -13.75 -12.14
N GLY A 125 -8.02 -14.06 -13.31
CA GLY A 125 -7.80 -13.10 -14.41
C GLY A 125 -6.39 -12.49 -14.49
N SER A 126 -5.47 -12.87 -13.59
CA SER A 126 -4.05 -12.52 -13.71
C SER A 126 -3.30 -13.50 -14.63
N VAL A 127 -2.25 -13.01 -15.30
CA VAL A 127 -1.36 -13.84 -16.14
C VAL A 127 -0.56 -14.90 -15.36
N ALA A 128 -0.49 -14.76 -14.03
CA ALA A 128 0.21 -15.68 -13.13
C ALA A 128 -0.76 -16.55 -12.30
N TYR A 129 -2.05 -16.49 -12.59
CA TYR A 129 -3.07 -17.21 -11.83
C TYR A 129 -2.80 -18.72 -11.77
N GLY A 130 -2.80 -19.28 -10.55
CA GLY A 130 -2.52 -20.70 -10.32
C GLY A 130 -1.05 -21.05 -10.09
N SER A 131 -0.13 -20.09 -10.17
CA SER A 131 1.30 -20.31 -9.86
C SER A 131 1.65 -20.09 -8.38
N GLY A 132 0.65 -19.82 -7.53
CA GLY A 132 0.80 -19.53 -6.10
C GLY A 132 0.85 -20.78 -5.23
N ASN A 133 1.04 -20.61 -3.92
CA ASN A 133 0.99 -21.73 -2.97
C ASN A 133 -0.40 -22.39 -3.01
N PRO A 134 -0.52 -23.71 -3.27
CA PRO A 134 -1.81 -24.38 -3.45
C PRO A 134 -2.72 -24.28 -2.22
N GLY A 135 -2.16 -24.18 -1.00
CA GLY A 135 -2.95 -24.02 0.22
C GLY A 135 -3.63 -22.65 0.34
N VAL A 136 -2.99 -21.59 -0.17
CA VAL A 136 -3.55 -20.23 -0.15
C VAL A 136 -4.45 -20.01 -1.37
N GLY A 137 -4.11 -20.60 -2.53
CA GLY A 137 -4.94 -20.58 -3.74
C GLY A 137 -6.33 -21.16 -3.50
N GLY A 138 -6.42 -22.34 -2.87
CA GLY A 138 -7.72 -22.97 -2.59
C GLY A 138 -8.61 -22.15 -1.64
N ALA A 139 -8.03 -21.46 -0.67
CA ALA A 139 -8.79 -20.59 0.24
C ALA A 139 -9.35 -19.35 -0.50
N VAL A 140 -8.53 -18.73 -1.36
CA VAL A 140 -8.94 -17.57 -2.15
C VAL A 140 -10.00 -17.96 -3.19
N GLU A 141 -9.84 -19.11 -3.86
CA GLU A 141 -10.83 -19.64 -4.80
C GLU A 141 -12.18 -19.96 -4.12
N TRP A 142 -12.14 -20.50 -2.90
CA TRP A 142 -13.35 -20.73 -2.13
C TRP A 142 -14.07 -19.43 -1.75
N VAL A 143 -13.33 -18.39 -1.30
CA VAL A 143 -13.92 -17.08 -0.98
C VAL A 143 -14.50 -16.38 -2.21
N ILE A 144 -13.83 -16.50 -3.37
CA ILE A 144 -14.26 -15.90 -4.64
C ILE A 144 -15.31 -16.76 -5.35
N SER A 145 -15.66 -17.94 -4.81
CA SER A 145 -16.67 -18.80 -5.42
C SER A 145 -18.02 -18.08 -5.56
N PRO A 146 -18.75 -18.26 -6.68
CA PRO A 146 -20.05 -17.62 -6.90
C PRO A 146 -21.05 -17.87 -5.77
N GLN A 147 -20.95 -19.02 -5.10
CA GLN A 147 -21.79 -19.42 -3.99
C GLN A 147 -21.48 -18.60 -2.73
N VAL A 148 -20.21 -18.42 -2.38
CA VAL A 148 -19.80 -17.63 -1.21
C VAL A 148 -20.04 -16.15 -1.44
N LEU A 149 -19.71 -15.62 -2.63
CA LEU A 149 -19.99 -14.24 -2.98
C LEU A 149 -21.50 -13.94 -3.04
N GLY A 150 -22.30 -14.86 -3.58
CA GLY A 150 -23.76 -14.76 -3.56
C GLY A 150 -24.32 -14.74 -2.12
N GLY A 151 -23.77 -15.56 -1.23
CA GLY A 151 -24.11 -15.57 0.19
C GLY A 151 -23.75 -14.26 0.89
N ILE A 152 -22.53 -13.74 0.68
CA ILE A 152 -22.08 -12.44 1.23
C ILE A 152 -22.96 -11.31 0.70
N PHE A 153 -23.30 -11.32 -0.59
CA PHE A 153 -24.16 -10.32 -1.20
C PHE A 153 -25.56 -10.33 -0.57
N LEU A 154 -26.18 -11.50 -0.39
CA LEU A 154 -27.47 -11.62 0.29
C LEU A 154 -27.39 -11.13 1.74
N LEU A 155 -26.29 -11.42 2.45
CA LEU A 155 -26.05 -10.91 3.81
C LEU A 155 -25.99 -9.38 3.83
N VAL A 156 -25.24 -8.76 2.92
CA VAL A 156 -25.14 -7.29 2.83
C VAL A 156 -26.49 -6.67 2.49
N VAL A 157 -27.23 -7.21 1.52
CA VAL A 157 -28.55 -6.71 1.13
C VAL A 157 -29.54 -6.85 2.28
N SER A 158 -29.54 -7.98 2.99
CA SER A 158 -30.41 -8.19 4.14
C SER A 158 -30.08 -7.26 5.32
N GLY A 159 -28.79 -7.02 5.59
CA GLY A 159 -28.35 -6.06 6.61
C GLY A 159 -28.73 -4.63 6.26
N LEU A 160 -28.57 -4.22 5.00
CA LEU A 160 -29.00 -2.89 4.53
C LEU A 160 -30.53 -2.74 4.60
N ALA A 161 -31.29 -3.75 4.20
CA ALA A 161 -32.75 -3.75 4.31
C ALA A 161 -33.22 -3.63 5.77
N ALA A 162 -32.61 -4.41 6.68
CA ALA A 162 -32.89 -4.33 8.11
C ALA A 162 -32.56 -2.94 8.69
N TRP A 163 -31.44 -2.35 8.28
CA TRP A 163 -31.04 -1.01 8.71
C TRP A 163 -31.99 0.09 8.20
N VAL A 164 -32.47 -0.01 6.97
CA VAL A 164 -33.47 0.94 6.43
C VAL A 164 -34.79 0.82 7.17
N LEU A 165 -35.23 -0.41 7.48
CA LEU A 165 -36.49 -0.66 8.20
C LEU A 165 -36.45 -0.15 9.64
N THR A 166 -35.35 -0.36 10.37
CA THR A 166 -35.21 0.14 11.75
C THR A 166 -35.08 1.65 11.84
N LYS A 167 -34.62 2.32 10.77
CA LYS A 167 -34.54 3.79 10.73
C LYS A 167 -35.84 4.47 10.30
N SER A 168 -36.78 3.71 9.74
CA SER A 168 -38.09 4.18 9.29
C SER A 168 -39.21 3.95 10.32
N SER A 169 -38.91 3.27 11.44
CA SER A 169 -39.80 3.08 12.59
C SER A 169 -39.35 3.97 13.75
#